data_AF-A0A8H7PHW5-F1
#
_entry.id   AF-A0A8H7PHW5-F1
#
_cell.length_a   1.000
_cell.length_b   1.000
_cell.length_c   1.000
_cell.angle_alpha   90.00
_cell.angle_beta   90.00
_cell.angle_gamma   90.00
#
_symmetry.space_group_name_H-M   'P 1'
#
loop_
_entity.id
_entity.type
_entity.pdbx_description
1 polymer ?
#
loop_
_entity_poly.entity_id
_entity_poly.type
_entity_poly.pdbx_seq_one_letter_code
_entity_poly.pdbx_strand_id
1 'polypeptide(L)'
;MRFTSAVIALAAATVASAQQIVQIVDSTDFCLFMPTPGQEDMNISDSEQDATVYCLGNAPDATGAGKLPSGFILSAHYVSTSDYVQITGQINPAAAGLNVTDDGGQYDVAAPNGASCSGYQYFVQLIEPSGNDYCIRCCNSATDCNRGISEAGCARIVPGDFSGPGVPTGSVSSSAVASSSAAASSSVASSSVASSSAASSSALPSSSSKPASQSSKPAPAASSSLPTEAVSAQSESGAADLMRPAMYSMAALAVAMAFF
;
A
#
# COMPACT_ATOMS: atom_id res chain seq x y z
N MET A 1 -28.56 -20.60 -59.08
CA MET A 1 -27.60 -20.54 -57.96
C MET A 1 -28.10 -19.49 -56.96
N ARG A 2 -28.52 -19.90 -55.76
CA ARG A 2 -28.94 -18.99 -54.69
C ARG A 2 -27.75 -18.82 -53.74
N PHE A 3 -27.21 -17.60 -53.66
CA PHE A 3 -26.19 -17.25 -52.68
C PHE A 3 -26.90 -16.63 -51.48
N THR A 4 -27.00 -17.37 -50.38
CA THR A 4 -27.42 -16.86 -49.07
C THR A 4 -26.20 -16.29 -48.36
N SER A 5 -26.12 -14.96 -48.27
CA SER A 5 -25.12 -14.26 -47.48
C SER A 5 -25.44 -14.42 -45.99
N ALA A 6 -24.54 -15.06 -45.24
CA ALA A 6 -24.58 -15.09 -43.79
C ALA A 6 -23.91 -13.81 -43.25
N VAL A 7 -24.65 -13.03 -42.46
CA VAL A 7 -24.11 -11.86 -41.76
C VAL A 7 -23.60 -12.34 -40.41
N ILE A 8 -22.27 -12.31 -40.21
CA ILE A 8 -21.62 -12.60 -38.93
C ILE A 8 -21.61 -11.30 -38.13
N ALA A 9 -22.39 -11.25 -37.04
CA ALA A 9 -22.33 -10.16 -36.08
C ALA A 9 -21.13 -10.35 -35.15
N LEU A 10 -20.15 -9.44 -35.22
CA LEU A 10 -19.09 -9.33 -34.22
C LEU A 10 -19.68 -8.69 -32.96
N ALA A 11 -19.82 -9.46 -31.88
CA ALA A 11 -20.04 -8.91 -30.56
C ALA A 11 -18.71 -8.30 -30.07
N ALA A 12 -18.65 -6.98 -29.95
CA ALA A 12 -17.57 -6.30 -29.25
C ALA A 12 -17.75 -6.54 -27.75
N ALA A 13 -16.89 -7.35 -27.14
CA ALA A 13 -16.78 -7.43 -25.69
C ALA A 13 -16.20 -6.11 -25.20
N THR A 14 -17.00 -5.27 -24.54
CA THR A 14 -16.47 -4.17 -23.75
C THR A 14 -15.76 -4.78 -22.56
N VAL A 15 -14.43 -4.82 -22.60
CA VAL A 15 -13.63 -5.04 -21.40
C VAL A 15 -13.90 -3.85 -20.51
N ALA A 16 -14.82 -3.99 -19.56
CA ALA A 16 -14.89 -3.09 -18.44
C ALA A 16 -13.51 -3.16 -17.79
N SER A 17 -12.74 -2.08 -17.85
CA SER A 17 -11.55 -1.94 -17.01
C SER A 17 -12.03 -2.17 -15.59
N ALA A 18 -11.65 -3.31 -15.00
CA ALA A 18 -11.99 -3.60 -13.62
C ALA A 18 -11.34 -2.47 -12.82
N GLN A 19 -12.15 -1.60 -12.22
CA GLN A 19 -11.62 -0.52 -11.40
C GLN A 19 -10.73 -1.16 -10.33
N GLN A 20 -9.49 -0.71 -10.26
CA GLN A 20 -8.52 -1.26 -9.33
C GLN A 20 -8.71 -0.56 -7.99
N ILE A 21 -9.63 -1.10 -7.18
CA ILE A 21 -10.00 -0.51 -5.89
C ILE A 21 -9.38 -1.36 -4.78
N VAL A 22 -8.48 -0.77 -4.00
CA VAL A 22 -8.06 -1.36 -2.72
C VAL A 22 -9.05 -0.98 -1.63
N GLN A 23 -9.17 -1.83 -0.63
CA GLN A 23 -9.99 -1.58 0.55
C GLN A 23 -9.26 -2.07 1.79
N ILE A 24 -9.36 -1.31 2.87
CA ILE A 24 -8.86 -1.70 4.19
C ILE A 24 -10.07 -1.74 5.13
N VAL A 25 -10.44 -2.93 5.59
CA VAL A 25 -11.50 -3.13 6.58
C VAL A 25 -10.87 -3.27 7.96
N ASP A 26 -9.97 -4.23 8.12
CA ASP A 26 -9.19 -4.48 9.35
C ASP A 26 -7.90 -5.26 9.06
N SER A 27 -7.23 -5.78 10.11
CA SER A 27 -5.97 -6.53 10.01
C SER A 27 -6.08 -7.89 9.30
N THR A 28 -7.29 -8.42 9.13
CA THR A 28 -7.54 -9.71 8.47
C THR A 28 -8.26 -9.56 7.13
N ASP A 29 -8.90 -8.42 6.91
CA ASP A 29 -9.71 -8.11 5.73
C ASP A 29 -9.21 -6.82 5.06
N PHE A 30 -8.27 -6.95 4.12
CA PHE A 30 -7.70 -5.80 3.39
C PHE A 30 -7.10 -6.21 2.05
N CYS A 31 -6.86 -5.23 1.16
CA CYS A 31 -6.25 -5.46 -0.14
C CYS A 31 -4.97 -4.65 -0.37
N LEU A 32 -4.14 -5.16 -1.26
CA LEU A 32 -2.91 -4.54 -1.73
C LEU A 32 -2.84 -4.60 -3.25
N PHE A 33 -2.25 -3.58 -3.87
CA PHE A 33 -1.73 -3.67 -5.22
C PHE A 33 -0.49 -4.57 -5.24
N MET A 34 -0.37 -5.42 -6.24
CA MET A 34 0.79 -6.29 -6.43
C MET A 34 1.14 -6.33 -7.91
N PRO A 35 2.39 -6.66 -8.28
CA PRO A 35 2.72 -6.95 -9.66
C PRO A 35 1.79 -8.05 -10.20
N THR A 36 1.38 -7.91 -11.46
CA THR A 36 0.62 -8.94 -12.13
C THR A 36 1.49 -10.21 -12.25
N PRO A 37 1.00 -11.40 -11.83
CA PRO A 37 1.82 -12.61 -11.83
C PRO A 37 2.26 -12.98 -13.25
N GLY A 38 3.51 -13.40 -13.38
CA GLY A 38 4.10 -13.79 -14.67
C GLY A 38 4.78 -12.65 -15.43
N GLN A 39 4.90 -11.46 -14.83
CA GLN A 39 5.83 -10.43 -15.31
C GLN A 39 7.28 -10.88 -15.06
N GLU A 40 8.20 -10.45 -15.93
CA GLU A 40 9.63 -10.69 -15.75
C GLU A 40 10.12 -10.01 -14.47
N ASP A 41 11.02 -10.68 -13.74
CA ASP A 41 11.69 -10.23 -12.50
C ASP A 41 10.79 -9.88 -11.29
N MET A 42 9.48 -9.68 -11.44
CA MET A 42 8.52 -9.44 -10.35
C MET A 42 8.97 -8.34 -9.36
N ASN A 43 9.68 -7.33 -9.84
CA ASN A 43 10.03 -6.14 -9.07
C ASN A 43 8.81 -5.21 -8.96
N ILE A 44 8.70 -4.53 -7.83
CA ILE A 44 7.58 -3.61 -7.54
C ILE A 44 7.68 -2.37 -8.43
N SER A 45 8.86 -1.74 -8.49
CA SER A 45 9.12 -0.53 -9.31
C SER A 45 8.78 -0.71 -10.79
N ASP A 46 9.00 -1.90 -11.36
CA ASP A 46 8.74 -2.19 -12.78
C ASP A 46 7.24 -2.34 -13.08
N SER A 47 6.42 -2.55 -12.04
CA SER A 47 5.00 -2.84 -12.15
C SER A 47 4.08 -1.68 -11.79
N GLU A 48 4.62 -0.49 -11.47
CA GLU A 48 3.83 0.67 -11.01
C GLU A 48 2.69 1.04 -11.97
N GLN A 49 2.85 0.79 -13.26
CA GLN A 49 1.84 1.09 -14.29
C GLN A 49 0.81 -0.04 -14.53
N ASP A 50 1.11 -1.27 -14.12
CA ASP A 50 0.33 -2.47 -14.45
C ASP A 50 0.24 -3.47 -13.27
N ALA A 51 -0.02 -2.93 -12.08
CA ALA A 51 -0.33 -3.73 -10.90
C ALA A 51 -1.79 -4.17 -10.90
N THR A 52 -2.10 -5.18 -10.08
CA THR A 52 -3.46 -5.69 -9.87
C THR A 52 -3.74 -5.77 -8.38
N VAL A 53 -5.00 -5.60 -7.96
CA VAL A 53 -5.41 -5.68 -6.55
C VAL A 53 -5.61 -7.12 -6.12
N TYR A 54 -5.09 -7.48 -4.95
CA TYR A 54 -5.27 -8.76 -4.28
C TYR A 54 -5.68 -8.54 -2.83
N CYS A 55 -6.63 -9.32 -2.34
CA CYS A 55 -7.15 -9.17 -0.97
C CYS A 55 -6.82 -10.36 -0.08
N LEU A 56 -6.49 -10.05 1.17
CA LEU A 56 -6.62 -10.94 2.31
C LEU A 56 -8.07 -10.85 2.81
N GLY A 57 -8.67 -12.00 3.11
CA GLY A 57 -10.02 -12.04 3.68
C GLY A 57 -11.11 -11.47 2.75
N ASN A 58 -12.04 -10.73 3.36
CA ASN A 58 -13.25 -10.20 2.76
C ASN A 58 -13.25 -8.67 2.65
N ALA A 59 -13.08 -8.18 1.41
CA ALA A 59 -13.12 -6.75 1.07
C ALA A 59 -14.20 -6.52 -0.01
N PRO A 60 -15.44 -6.18 0.38
CA PRO A 60 -16.59 -6.16 -0.53
C PRO A 60 -16.54 -5.09 -1.63
N ASP A 61 -15.82 -3.98 -1.41
CA ASP A 61 -15.71 -2.88 -2.36
C ASP A 61 -14.58 -3.10 -3.38
N ALA A 62 -13.67 -4.03 -3.10
CA ALA A 62 -12.59 -4.42 -4.00
C ALA A 62 -13.09 -5.42 -5.06
N THR A 63 -14.12 -5.02 -5.82
CA THR A 63 -14.76 -5.88 -6.81
C THR A 63 -13.80 -6.23 -7.94
N GLY A 64 -13.55 -7.53 -8.15
CA GLY A 64 -12.60 -8.00 -9.18
C GLY A 64 -11.17 -8.19 -8.69
N ALA A 65 -10.89 -7.93 -7.40
CA ALA A 65 -9.59 -8.24 -6.81
C ALA A 65 -9.33 -9.75 -6.73
N GLY A 66 -8.07 -10.13 -6.91
CA GLY A 66 -7.58 -11.48 -6.65
C GLY A 66 -7.49 -11.80 -5.16
N LYS A 67 -6.91 -12.96 -4.85
CA LYS A 67 -6.62 -13.38 -3.46
C LYS A 67 -5.13 -13.30 -3.21
N LEU A 68 -4.72 -12.70 -2.10
CA LEU A 68 -3.32 -12.69 -1.71
C LEU A 68 -2.84 -14.14 -1.48
N PRO A 69 -1.62 -14.50 -1.92
CA PRO A 69 -1.06 -15.82 -1.70
C PRO A 69 -1.00 -16.18 -0.21
N SER A 70 -1.30 -17.43 0.10
CA SER A 70 -1.21 -17.91 1.48
C SER A 70 0.22 -17.77 2.00
N GLY A 71 0.37 -17.22 3.21
CA GLY A 71 1.68 -17.01 3.82
C GLY A 71 2.45 -15.81 3.28
N PHE A 72 1.87 -15.00 2.38
CA PHE A 72 2.47 -13.74 1.96
C PHE A 72 2.45 -12.69 3.07
N ILE A 73 1.32 -12.50 3.75
CA ILE A 73 1.23 -11.60 4.90
C ILE A 73 1.70 -12.34 6.16
N LEU A 74 2.72 -11.82 6.83
CA LEU A 74 3.29 -12.39 8.06
C LEU A 74 2.79 -11.68 9.32
N SER A 75 2.62 -10.37 9.24
CA SER A 75 1.96 -9.56 10.26
C SER A 75 1.16 -8.43 9.59
N ALA A 76 0.07 -8.00 10.23
CA ALA A 76 -0.76 -6.91 9.77
C ALA A 76 -1.27 -6.11 10.97
N HIS A 77 -0.86 -4.85 11.06
CA HIS A 77 -1.21 -3.94 12.14
C HIS A 77 -2.14 -2.85 11.61
N TYR A 78 -3.39 -2.91 12.05
CA TYR A 78 -4.44 -2.00 11.60
C TYR A 78 -4.55 -0.76 12.50
N VAL A 79 -4.62 0.41 11.86
CA VAL A 79 -4.94 1.67 12.51
C VAL A 79 -6.03 2.38 11.73
N SER A 80 -7.01 2.91 12.46
CA SER A 80 -8.13 3.69 11.93
C SER A 80 -8.28 5.00 12.68
N THR A 81 -8.41 6.09 11.95
CA THR A 81 -8.60 7.44 12.47
C THR A 81 -9.72 8.15 11.69
N SER A 82 -9.99 9.41 12.02
CA SER A 82 -10.88 10.26 11.22
C SER A 82 -10.34 10.57 9.82
N ASP A 83 -9.01 10.55 9.66
CA ASP A 83 -8.33 11.11 8.49
C ASP A 83 -7.79 10.03 7.55
N TYR A 84 -7.45 8.87 8.12
CA TYR A 84 -6.92 7.73 7.38
C TYR A 84 -7.21 6.38 8.04
N VAL A 85 -7.13 5.33 7.22
CA VAL A 85 -6.93 3.94 7.63
C VAL A 85 -5.63 3.41 7.07
N GLN A 86 -4.94 2.54 7.80
CA GLN A 86 -3.71 1.94 7.32
C GLN A 86 -3.53 0.50 7.81
N ILE A 87 -2.67 -0.21 7.08
CA ILE A 87 -2.03 -1.44 7.51
C ILE A 87 -0.53 -1.25 7.36
N THR A 88 0.23 -1.64 8.38
CA THR A 88 1.69 -1.81 8.33
C THR A 88 2.03 -3.22 8.80
N GLY A 89 3.13 -3.80 8.32
CA GLY A 89 3.53 -5.12 8.77
C GLY A 89 4.61 -5.75 7.91
N GLN A 90 4.76 -7.05 8.09
CA GLN A 90 5.77 -7.85 7.40
C GLN A 90 5.17 -8.77 6.35
N ILE A 91 5.93 -8.99 5.28
CA ILE A 91 5.62 -9.92 4.18
C ILE A 91 6.65 -11.04 4.07
N ASN A 92 6.25 -12.12 3.40
CA ASN A 92 7.13 -13.12 2.83
C ASN A 92 7.12 -12.97 1.31
N PRO A 93 8.07 -12.22 0.72
CA PRO A 93 8.02 -11.88 -0.70
C PRO A 93 8.01 -13.13 -1.61
N ALA A 94 8.72 -14.19 -1.19
CA ALA A 94 8.79 -15.45 -1.93
C ALA A 94 7.42 -16.16 -2.07
N ALA A 95 6.49 -15.98 -1.12
CA ALA A 95 5.16 -16.58 -1.21
C ALA A 95 4.31 -15.99 -2.36
N ALA A 96 4.64 -14.79 -2.81
CA ALA A 96 4.02 -14.13 -3.96
C ALA A 96 4.91 -14.14 -5.22
N GLY A 97 6.06 -14.82 -5.18
CA GLY A 97 7.01 -14.86 -6.29
C GLY A 97 7.71 -13.53 -6.56
N LEU A 98 7.74 -12.62 -5.58
CA LEU A 98 8.46 -11.35 -5.69
C LEU A 98 9.97 -11.58 -5.65
N ASN A 99 10.72 -10.70 -6.30
CA ASN A 99 12.16 -10.65 -6.14
C ASN A 99 12.53 -10.24 -4.71
N VAL A 100 13.06 -11.17 -3.93
CA VAL A 100 13.45 -10.96 -2.52
C VAL A 100 14.61 -9.96 -2.33
N THR A 101 15.29 -9.58 -3.42
CA THR A 101 16.38 -8.58 -3.42
C THR A 101 15.93 -7.22 -3.94
N ASP A 102 14.67 -7.08 -4.33
CA ASP A 102 14.09 -5.80 -4.74
C ASP A 102 13.92 -4.89 -3.52
N ASP A 103 14.40 -3.65 -3.63
CA ASP A 103 14.23 -2.63 -2.58
C ASP A 103 12.79 -2.09 -2.52
N GLY A 104 11.98 -2.37 -3.55
CA GLY A 104 10.55 -2.14 -3.54
C GLY A 104 10.11 -1.09 -4.54
N GLY A 105 8.94 -0.49 -4.27
CA GLY A 105 8.32 0.52 -5.12
C GLY A 105 7.04 1.04 -4.51
N GLN A 106 6.39 2.01 -5.19
CA GLN A 106 5.20 2.67 -4.69
C GLN A 106 4.01 2.51 -5.64
N TYR A 107 2.85 2.19 -5.08
CA TYR A 107 1.57 2.37 -5.75
C TYR A 107 0.78 3.49 -5.09
N ASP A 108 0.13 4.30 -5.91
CA ASP A 108 -0.69 5.42 -5.45
C ASP A 108 -1.78 5.76 -6.49
N VAL A 109 -2.54 6.84 -6.25
CA VAL A 109 -3.63 7.22 -7.17
C VAL A 109 -3.19 7.70 -8.56
N ALA A 110 -1.89 7.88 -8.81
CA ALA A 110 -1.34 8.16 -10.14
C ALA A 110 -0.94 6.88 -10.89
N ALA A 111 -0.58 5.81 -10.19
CA ALA A 111 -0.13 4.57 -10.80
C ALA A 111 -0.43 3.36 -9.88
N PRO A 112 -1.16 2.34 -10.37
CA PRO A 112 -1.59 2.10 -11.75
C PRO A 112 -2.84 2.90 -12.19
N ASN A 113 -3.14 2.88 -13.49
CA ASN A 113 -4.29 3.62 -14.05
C ASN A 113 -5.63 3.17 -13.44
N GLY A 114 -6.37 4.12 -12.88
CA GLY A 114 -7.66 3.84 -12.23
C GLY A 114 -7.52 3.27 -10.82
N ALA A 115 -6.33 3.32 -10.23
CA ALA A 115 -6.10 2.96 -8.84
C ALA A 115 -6.84 3.91 -7.89
N SER A 116 -7.53 3.34 -6.90
CA SER A 116 -8.22 4.11 -5.86
C SER A 116 -8.34 3.29 -4.58
N CYS A 117 -8.67 3.96 -3.47
CA CYS A 117 -8.99 3.30 -2.22
C CYS A 117 -10.44 3.57 -1.80
N SER A 118 -11.16 2.51 -1.43
CA SER A 118 -12.59 2.61 -1.06
C SER A 118 -12.77 3.58 0.11
N GLY A 119 -13.56 4.63 -0.13
CA GLY A 119 -13.90 5.64 0.86
C GLY A 119 -12.86 6.75 1.09
N TYR A 120 -11.76 6.78 0.33
CA TYR A 120 -10.68 7.74 0.49
C TYR A 120 -10.24 8.37 -0.83
N GLN A 121 -9.77 9.62 -0.77
CA GLN A 121 -9.37 10.40 -1.95
C GLN A 121 -7.95 10.07 -2.42
N TYR A 122 -7.10 9.61 -1.50
CA TYR A 122 -5.70 9.29 -1.75
C TYR A 122 -5.37 7.94 -1.13
N PHE A 123 -4.36 7.28 -1.67
CA PHE A 123 -3.66 6.23 -0.97
C PHE A 123 -2.18 6.30 -1.31
N VAL A 124 -1.38 5.68 -0.45
CA VAL A 124 0.02 5.37 -0.71
C VAL A 124 0.25 3.95 -0.21
N GLN A 125 0.86 3.12 -1.06
CA GLN A 125 1.24 1.76 -0.74
C GLN A 125 2.70 1.55 -1.14
N LEU A 126 3.48 0.97 -0.25
CA LEU A 126 4.81 0.49 -0.57
C LEU A 126 4.94 -0.98 -0.18
N ILE A 127 5.71 -1.69 -0.99
CA ILE A 127 6.12 -3.08 -0.75
C ILE A 127 7.64 -3.08 -0.87
N GLU A 128 8.34 -3.55 0.16
CA GLU A 128 9.80 -3.53 0.27
C GLU A 128 10.32 -4.97 0.46
N PRO A 129 10.45 -5.76 -0.62
CA PRO A 129 10.83 -7.16 -0.52
C PRO A 129 12.15 -7.42 0.22
N SER A 130 13.18 -6.61 0.00
CA SER A 130 14.49 -6.75 0.65
C SER A 130 14.42 -6.54 2.17
N GLY A 131 13.53 -5.65 2.62
CA GLY A 131 13.23 -5.37 4.03
C GLY A 131 12.22 -6.33 4.66
N ASN A 132 11.43 -7.04 3.84
CA ASN A 132 10.26 -7.81 4.23
C ASN A 132 9.13 -6.95 4.83
N ASP A 133 9.11 -5.66 4.52
CA ASP A 133 8.12 -4.72 5.06
C ASP A 133 7.11 -4.33 3.98
N TYR A 134 5.89 -4.01 4.41
CA TYR A 134 4.89 -3.39 3.57
C TYR A 134 4.02 -2.42 4.36
N CYS A 135 3.42 -1.49 3.65
CA CYS A 135 2.52 -0.52 4.22
C CYS A 135 1.52 -0.04 3.18
N ILE A 136 0.29 0.20 3.62
CA ILE A 136 -0.74 0.86 2.84
C ILE A 136 -1.47 1.82 3.76
N ARG A 137 -1.70 3.05 3.28
CA ARG A 137 -2.56 4.02 3.94
C ARG A 137 -3.51 4.62 2.93
N CYS A 138 -4.79 4.69 3.29
CA CYS A 138 -5.80 5.42 2.55
C CYS A 138 -6.18 6.69 3.33
N CYS A 139 -6.18 7.84 2.66
CA CYS A 139 -6.28 9.15 3.29
C CYS A 139 -7.31 10.07 2.63
N ASN A 140 -7.89 10.96 3.41
CA ASN A 140 -8.71 12.06 2.90
C ASN A 140 -7.88 13.23 2.35
N SER A 141 -6.64 13.39 2.83
CA SER A 141 -5.72 14.46 2.42
C SER A 141 -4.43 13.91 1.83
N ALA A 142 -3.88 14.62 0.84
CA ALA A 142 -2.57 14.32 0.27
C ALA A 142 -1.43 14.49 1.29
N THR A 143 -1.64 15.24 2.36
CA THR A 143 -0.63 15.42 3.42
C THR A 143 -0.44 14.16 4.26
N ASP A 144 -1.52 13.40 4.51
CA ASP A 144 -1.47 12.15 5.29
C ASP A 144 -0.94 10.97 4.47
N CYS A 145 -1.04 11.07 3.14
CA CYS A 145 -0.52 10.12 2.16
C CYS A 145 0.58 10.79 1.33
N ASN A 146 1.76 10.97 1.92
CA ASN A 146 2.88 11.61 1.23
C ASN A 146 3.48 10.67 0.17
N ARG A 147 3.33 11.07 -1.10
CA ARG A 147 3.74 10.27 -2.28
C ARG A 147 5.05 10.74 -2.91
N GLY A 148 5.61 11.87 -2.45
CA GLY A 148 6.78 12.49 -3.08
C GLY A 148 8.14 11.99 -2.59
N ILE A 149 8.18 10.95 -1.75
CA ILE A 149 9.37 10.50 -1.03
C ILE A 149 9.48 8.97 -1.00
N SER A 150 9.10 8.28 -2.08
CA SER A 150 9.00 6.81 -2.16
C SER A 150 10.27 6.07 -1.70
N GLU A 151 11.45 6.59 -2.04
CA GLU A 151 12.76 6.02 -1.65
C GLU A 151 13.05 6.11 -0.13
N ALA A 152 12.23 6.85 0.64
CA ALA A 152 12.37 6.95 2.09
C ALA A 152 11.85 5.70 2.82
N GLY A 153 11.04 4.92 2.14
CA GLY A 153 10.53 3.64 2.58
C GLY A 153 9.32 3.66 3.52
N CYS A 154 8.80 2.47 3.80
CA CYS A 154 7.50 2.28 4.44
C CYS A 154 7.40 2.95 5.80
N ALA A 155 8.36 2.68 6.69
CA ALA A 155 8.35 3.20 8.06
C ALA A 155 8.38 4.74 8.12
N ARG A 156 8.92 5.39 7.09
CA ARG A 156 9.01 6.85 7.00
C ARG A 156 7.78 7.48 6.37
N ILE A 157 7.19 6.85 5.36
CA ILE A 157 6.01 7.36 4.63
C ILE A 157 4.73 7.07 5.39
N VAL A 158 4.60 5.85 5.89
CA VAL A 158 3.48 5.36 6.70
C VAL A 158 4.03 4.92 8.06
N PRO A 159 4.24 5.86 9.01
CA PRO A 159 4.60 5.50 10.37
C PRO A 159 3.58 4.52 10.97
N GLY A 160 4.07 3.46 11.61
CA GLY A 160 3.25 2.40 12.16
C GLY A 160 4.07 1.31 12.85
N ASP A 161 3.42 0.18 13.11
CA ASP A 161 4.05 -1.00 13.68
C ASP A 161 4.46 -1.97 12.54
N PHE A 162 5.74 -2.32 12.48
CA PHE A 162 6.33 -3.26 11.52
C PHE A 162 6.87 -4.52 12.21
N SER A 163 6.51 -4.72 13.49
CA SER A 163 6.87 -5.93 14.22
C SER A 163 6.19 -7.15 13.62
N GLY A 164 6.86 -8.30 13.69
CA GLY A 164 6.35 -9.54 13.15
C GLY A 164 7.33 -10.70 13.35
N PRO A 165 6.95 -11.90 12.88
CA PRO A 165 7.75 -13.11 13.06
C PRO A 165 9.03 -13.14 12.21
N GLY A 166 9.18 -12.20 11.26
CA GLY A 166 10.17 -12.27 10.19
C GLY A 166 9.85 -13.38 9.18
N VAL A 167 10.55 -13.38 8.04
CA VAL A 167 10.43 -14.45 7.05
C VAL A 167 10.77 -15.79 7.70
N PRO A 168 9.88 -16.82 7.59
CA PRO A 168 10.12 -18.11 8.18
C PRO A 168 11.38 -18.71 7.56
N THR A 169 12.47 -18.69 8.32
CA THR A 169 13.70 -19.38 7.94
C THR A 169 13.41 -20.86 8.12
N GLY A 170 12.97 -21.51 7.04
CA GLY A 170 12.71 -22.94 7.03
C GLY A 170 13.85 -23.65 7.73
N SER A 171 13.52 -24.47 8.74
CA SER A 171 14.47 -25.13 9.61
C SER A 171 15.57 -25.82 8.81
N VAL A 172 16.68 -25.12 8.58
CA VAL A 172 17.97 -25.77 8.66
C VAL A 172 18.06 -26.17 10.13
N SER A 173 17.59 -27.39 10.42
CA SER A 173 18.18 -28.15 11.50
C SER A 173 19.66 -28.12 11.21
N SER A 174 20.37 -27.17 11.84
CA SER A 174 21.80 -27.25 12.00
C SER A 174 21.99 -28.60 12.68
N SER A 175 22.32 -29.61 11.88
CA SER A 175 22.86 -30.85 12.38
C SER A 175 24.15 -30.42 13.05
N ALA A 176 24.02 -30.10 14.33
CA ALA A 176 25.13 -29.97 15.23
C ALA A 176 25.90 -31.27 15.05
N VAL A 177 27.08 -31.18 14.45
CA VAL A 177 28.07 -32.23 14.51
C VAL A 177 28.38 -32.41 16.00
N ALA A 178 27.67 -33.35 16.60
CA ALA A 178 27.93 -33.85 17.93
C ALA A 178 29.32 -34.50 17.90
N SER A 179 30.36 -33.73 18.24
CA SER A 179 31.58 -34.30 18.78
C SER A 179 31.36 -34.52 20.27
N SER A 180 31.07 -35.78 20.58
CA SER A 180 30.97 -36.36 21.89
C SER A 180 32.23 -36.12 22.72
N SER A 181 32.06 -35.64 23.95
CA SER A 181 32.92 -35.94 25.08
C SER A 181 32.09 -35.85 26.36
N ALA A 182 31.85 -37.01 26.95
CA ALA A 182 31.07 -37.22 28.15
C ALA A 182 31.73 -36.64 29.39
N ALA A 183 30.93 -36.17 30.33
CA ALA A 183 31.10 -36.47 31.75
C ALA A 183 29.76 -36.29 32.49
N ALA A 184 29.41 -37.34 33.21
CA ALA A 184 28.21 -37.49 34.02
C ALA A 184 28.15 -36.52 35.21
N SER A 185 26.95 -36.23 35.72
CA SER A 185 26.46 -36.81 37.00
C SER A 185 25.15 -36.19 37.50
N SER A 186 24.29 -37.10 37.97
CA SER A 186 23.32 -36.99 39.08
C SER A 186 22.12 -36.03 39.00
N SER A 187 20.99 -36.69 38.74
CA SER A 187 19.65 -36.53 39.32
C SER A 187 19.56 -35.91 40.72
N VAL A 188 18.59 -35.02 40.91
CA VAL A 188 17.63 -35.04 42.04
C VAL A 188 16.27 -34.51 41.60
N ALA A 189 15.23 -35.11 42.17
CA ALA A 189 13.82 -34.98 41.83
C ALA A 189 13.08 -33.90 42.64
N SER A 190 11.81 -33.73 42.27
CA SER A 190 10.68 -33.27 43.12
C SER A 190 10.59 -31.76 43.34
N SER A 191 9.43 -31.12 43.51
CA SER A 191 8.00 -31.37 43.31
C SER A 191 7.33 -30.03 43.65
N SER A 192 6.17 -29.72 43.04
CA SER A 192 5.03 -28.95 43.59
C SER A 192 5.29 -27.68 44.42
N VAL A 193 4.62 -26.56 44.08
CA VAL A 193 3.48 -26.01 44.87
C VAL A 193 2.88 -24.79 44.17
N ALA A 194 1.60 -24.59 44.44
CA ALA A 194 0.68 -23.61 43.88
C ALA A 194 0.74 -22.22 44.56
N SER A 195 -0.06 -21.31 43.99
CA SER A 195 -0.73 -20.17 44.66
C SER A 195 0.19 -18.97 45.03
N SER A 196 -0.20 -17.71 45.02
CA SER A 196 -1.45 -16.99 44.78
C SER A 196 -1.16 -15.47 44.87
N SER A 197 -1.90 -14.67 44.11
CA SER A 197 -2.55 -13.41 44.51
C SER A 197 -1.79 -12.17 45.04
N ALA A 198 -2.39 -11.03 44.65
CA ALA A 198 -2.48 -9.72 45.33
C ALA A 198 -1.33 -8.73 45.09
N ALA A 199 -1.63 -7.62 44.38
CA ALA A 199 -1.87 -6.27 44.93
C ALA A 199 -0.54 -5.52 45.16
N SER A 200 -0.32 -4.25 44.86
CA SER A 200 -1.20 -3.10 44.92
C SER A 200 -0.44 -1.85 44.41
N SER A 201 -1.17 -0.94 43.77
CA SER A 201 -1.17 0.50 44.07
C SER A 201 -0.03 1.45 43.59
N SER A 202 -0.50 2.44 42.83
CA SER A 202 -0.29 3.89 43.05
C SER A 202 1.10 4.51 42.85
N ALA A 203 1.21 5.39 41.84
CA ALA A 203 1.44 6.83 42.06
C ALA A 203 1.56 7.61 40.73
N LEU A 204 0.77 8.68 40.64
CA LEU A 204 0.96 9.86 39.79
C LEU A 204 2.20 10.65 40.28
N PRO A 205 2.81 11.53 39.47
CA PRO A 205 2.37 12.93 39.53
C PRO A 205 2.36 13.70 38.20
N SER A 206 1.51 14.71 38.21
CA SER A 206 1.38 15.82 37.26
C SER A 206 2.52 16.84 37.40
N SER A 207 2.88 17.51 36.29
CA SER A 207 3.42 18.89 36.19
C SER A 207 3.63 19.18 34.69
N SER A 208 2.84 19.96 33.94
CA SER A 208 2.48 21.38 34.05
C SER A 208 3.70 22.32 34.01
N SER A 209 4.07 22.79 32.81
CA SER A 209 4.79 24.07 32.58
C SER A 209 4.75 24.49 31.10
N LYS A 210 3.83 25.42 30.79
CA LYS A 210 4.01 26.51 29.77
C LYS A 210 4.95 27.57 30.42
N PRO A 211 5.65 28.49 29.70
CA PRO A 211 5.05 29.40 28.72
C PRO A 211 5.99 29.97 27.60
N ALA A 212 5.37 30.84 26.79
CA ALA A 212 5.90 32.08 26.19
C ALA A 212 6.64 32.05 24.83
N SER A 213 5.88 32.53 23.84
CA SER A 213 6.22 33.37 22.69
C SER A 213 7.57 34.09 22.70
N GLN A 214 8.22 34.13 21.53
CA GLN A 214 8.91 35.34 21.06
C GLN A 214 9.00 35.39 19.53
N SER A 215 8.36 36.42 18.97
CA SER A 215 8.55 36.92 17.61
C SER A 215 9.97 37.43 17.41
N SER A 216 10.55 37.24 16.23
CA SER A 216 11.53 38.15 15.65
C SER A 216 11.59 37.99 14.13
N LYS A 217 11.08 39.02 13.46
CA LYS A 217 11.28 39.37 12.06
C LYS A 217 12.70 39.91 11.87
N PRO A 218 13.36 39.64 10.73
CA PRO A 218 13.97 40.76 10.00
C PRO A 218 13.66 40.72 8.49
N ALA A 219 13.53 41.93 7.93
CA ALA A 219 13.52 42.20 6.49
C ALA A 219 14.88 42.87 6.11
N PRO A 220 15.05 43.43 4.90
CA PRO A 220 15.75 42.83 3.77
C PRO A 220 17.12 43.48 3.51
N ALA A 221 17.98 42.82 2.71
CA ALA A 221 19.13 43.47 2.09
C ALA A 221 19.24 43.04 0.62
N ALA A 222 19.54 44.03 -0.22
CA ALA A 222 19.40 44.01 -1.65
C ALA A 222 20.74 43.74 -2.39
N SER A 223 20.58 43.36 -3.66
CA SER A 223 21.43 43.69 -4.82
C SER A 223 22.83 43.09 -4.93
N SER A 224 23.10 42.38 -6.05
CA SER A 224 24.00 42.85 -7.14
C SER A 224 24.09 41.86 -8.32
N SER A 225 23.60 42.30 -9.49
CA SER A 225 24.13 42.20 -10.87
C SER A 225 24.65 40.88 -11.52
N LEU A 226 23.97 40.46 -12.61
CA LEU A 226 24.37 40.32 -14.06
C LEU A 226 25.79 39.82 -14.45
N PRO A 227 26.01 39.15 -15.62
CA PRO A 227 25.43 39.38 -16.96
C PRO A 227 24.83 38.13 -17.65
N THR A 228 23.80 38.23 -18.50
CA THR A 228 23.79 38.50 -19.96
C THR A 228 24.57 37.50 -20.82
N GLU A 229 23.87 36.52 -21.42
CA GLU A 229 24.11 36.16 -22.82
C GLU A 229 22.81 35.70 -23.48
N ALA A 230 22.63 36.18 -24.71
CA ALA A 230 21.43 36.08 -25.52
C ALA A 230 21.56 34.91 -26.50
N VAL A 231 20.51 34.12 -26.68
CA VAL A 231 20.35 33.33 -27.91
C VAL A 231 18.90 33.40 -28.39
N SER A 232 18.80 33.66 -29.69
CA SER A 232 17.66 34.08 -30.48
C SER A 232 16.42 33.19 -30.45
N ALA A 233 15.28 33.86 -30.57
CA ALA A 233 14.01 33.34 -31.02
C ALA A 233 14.04 32.93 -32.49
N GLN A 234 13.31 31.86 -32.83
CA GLN A 234 12.57 31.77 -34.08
C GLN A 234 11.14 31.30 -33.80
N SER A 235 10.21 32.16 -34.20
CA SER A 235 8.78 31.95 -34.31
C SER A 235 8.47 30.95 -35.41
N GLU A 236 7.49 30.07 -35.21
CA GLU A 236 6.52 29.75 -36.25
C GLU A 236 5.11 29.60 -35.65
N SER A 237 4.20 30.31 -36.31
CA SER A 237 2.76 30.38 -36.17
C SER A 237 2.05 29.09 -36.54
N GLY A 238 0.90 28.79 -35.92
CA GLY A 238 -0.04 27.88 -36.57
C GLY A 238 -1.24 27.42 -35.75
N ALA A 239 -2.37 28.08 -36.02
CA ALA A 239 -3.74 27.56 -35.99
C ALA A 239 -4.39 27.18 -34.65
N ALA A 240 -5.37 28.02 -34.31
CA ALA A 240 -6.50 27.70 -33.46
C ALA A 240 -7.27 26.47 -33.97
N ASP A 241 -7.72 25.62 -33.05
CA ASP A 241 -8.94 24.86 -33.29
C ASP A 241 -9.78 24.80 -32.00
N LEU A 242 -10.99 25.34 -32.12
CA LEU A 242 -12.04 25.31 -31.13
C LEU A 242 -12.68 23.93 -31.14
N MET A 243 -12.75 23.25 -30.00
CA MET A 243 -13.81 22.25 -29.83
C MET A 243 -14.28 22.18 -28.37
N ARG A 244 -15.48 22.71 -28.16
CA ARG A 244 -16.34 22.49 -26.98
C ARG A 244 -16.77 21.01 -26.92
N PRO A 245 -17.10 20.52 -25.72
CA PRO A 245 -18.43 19.91 -25.54
C PRO A 245 -19.15 20.57 -24.35
N ALA A 246 -20.33 21.15 -24.54
CA ALA A 246 -21.64 20.46 -24.52
C ALA A 246 -22.04 20.00 -23.11
N MET A 247 -22.81 20.87 -22.44
CA MET A 247 -23.71 20.56 -21.32
C MET A 247 -24.86 19.62 -21.79
N TYR A 248 -25.62 19.11 -20.81
CA TYR A 248 -26.84 18.27 -20.86
C TYR A 248 -26.56 16.76 -20.79
N SER A 249 -27.27 15.93 -20.02
CA SER A 249 -28.53 16.10 -19.26
C SER A 249 -28.59 15.02 -18.18
N MET A 250 -29.15 15.35 -17.02
CA MET A 250 -29.71 14.33 -16.12
C MET A 250 -30.84 13.58 -16.83
N ALA A 251 -30.85 12.26 -16.71
CA ALA A 251 -32.02 11.44 -16.93
C ALA A 251 -32.08 10.40 -15.81
N ALA A 252 -32.91 10.68 -14.82
CA ALA A 252 -33.43 9.68 -13.91
C ALA A 252 -34.31 8.72 -14.73
N LEU A 253 -34.02 7.42 -14.70
CA LEU A 253 -34.96 6.40 -15.14
C LEU A 253 -35.33 5.53 -13.94
N ALA A 254 -36.43 5.90 -13.30
CA ALA A 254 -37.23 4.97 -12.52
C ALA A 254 -38.02 4.10 -13.51
N VAL A 255 -37.87 2.77 -13.43
CA VAL A 255 -38.89 1.85 -13.94
C VAL A 255 -39.17 0.80 -12.88
N ALA A 256 -40.46 0.69 -12.60
CA ALA A 256 -41.11 -0.09 -11.59
C ALA A 256 -41.18 -1.59 -11.92
N MET A 257 -41.34 -2.37 -10.84
CA MET A 257 -42.15 -3.57 -10.68
C MET A 257 -42.69 -4.29 -11.93
N ALA A 258 -42.45 -5.60 -11.99
CA ALA A 258 -43.50 -6.55 -12.37
C ALA A 258 -43.33 -7.86 -11.58
N PHE A 259 -44.43 -8.20 -10.90
CA PHE A 259 -44.70 -9.48 -10.24
C PHE A 259 -44.69 -10.63 -11.26
N PHE A 260 -44.13 -11.78 -10.86
CA PHE A 260 -44.71 -13.11 -11.06
C PHE A 260 -44.23 -14.05 -9.95
#